data_AF-A0AAU7ALH5-F1
#
_entry.id   AF-A0AAU7ALH5-F1
#
_cell.length_a   1.000
_cell.length_b   1.000
_cell.length_c   1.000
_cell.angle_alpha   90.00
_cell.angle_beta   90.00
_cell.angle_gamma   90.00
#
_symmetry.space_group_name_H-M   'P 1'
#
loop_
_entity.id
_entity.type
_entity.pdbx_description
1 polymer ?
#
loop_
_entity_poly.entity_id
_entity_poly.type
_entity_poly.pdbx_seq_one_letter_code
_entity_poly.pdbx_strand_id
1 'polypeptide(L)' 'MVCPIGSVTPTNAARYLGLENVFCTGGSRVALSQLVQSRKWNDIRDLARAAAKLG' A
#
# COMPACT_ATOMS: atom_id res chain seq x y z
N MET A 1 -9.39 14.12 9.08
CA MET A 1 -8.40 13.58 8.13
C MET A 1 -7.91 12.25 8.66
N VAL A 2 -8.21 11.16 7.96
CA VAL A 2 -7.91 9.80 8.43
C VAL A 2 -7.03 9.12 7.40
N CYS A 3 -5.88 8.60 7.84
CA CYS A 3 -5.03 7.73 7.04
C CYS A 3 -5.15 6.32 7.63
N PRO A 4 -6.00 5.44 7.09
CA PRO A 4 -6.10 4.07 7.59
C PRO A 4 -4.76 3.36 7.34
N ILE A 5 -4.07 3.01 8.43
CA ILE A 5 -2.84 2.23 8.44
C ILE A 5 -3.16 0.88 9.08
N GLY A 6 -2.93 -0.22 8.36
CA GLY A 6 -2.87 -1.53 9.01
C GLY A 6 -3.25 -2.73 8.15
N SER A 7 -4.11 -2.59 7.14
CA SER A 7 -4.53 -3.74 6.29
C SER A 7 -5.15 -3.31 4.96
N VAL A 8 -4.63 -2.23 4.37
CA VAL A 8 -5.07 -1.80 3.04
C VAL A 8 -4.66 -2.88 2.01
N THR A 9 -5.64 -3.49 1.35
CA THR A 9 -5.48 -4.35 0.15
C THR A 9 -5.61 -3.48 -1.10
N PRO A 10 -5.09 -3.87 -2.27
CA PRO A 10 -5.39 -3.17 -3.52
C PRO A 10 -6.91 -3.02 -3.76
N THR A 11 -7.68 -4.03 -3.34
CA THR A 11 -9.15 -4.05 -3.41
C THR A 11 -9.84 -3.08 -2.43
N ASN A 12 -9.25 -2.77 -1.27
CA ASN A 12 -9.83 -1.86 -0.28
C ASN A 12 -9.18 -0.46 -0.34
N ALA A 13 -7.99 -0.35 -0.95
CA ALA A 13 -7.28 0.90 -1.20
C ALA A 13 -8.12 1.83 -2.06
N ALA A 14 -8.63 1.36 -3.19
CA ALA A 14 -9.51 2.12 -4.07
C ALA A 14 -10.79 2.58 -3.33
N ARG A 15 -11.33 1.71 -2.46
CA ARG A 15 -12.53 2.02 -1.67
C ARG A 15 -12.27 3.11 -0.62
N TYR A 16 -11.11 3.08 0.03
CA TYR A 16 -10.71 4.10 0.98
C TYR A 16 -10.33 5.41 0.28
N LEU A 17 -9.58 5.37 -0.82
CA LEU A 17 -9.20 6.55 -1.61
C LEU A 17 -10.41 7.24 -2.26
N GLY A 18 -11.51 6.51 -2.49
CA GLY A 18 -12.77 7.08 -2.98
C GLY A 18 -13.62 7.81 -1.94
N LEU A 19 -13.21 7.81 -0.66
CA LEU A 19 -13.91 8.56 0.39
C LEU A 19 -13.36 9.99 0.48
N GLU A 20 -14.22 11.01 0.44
CA GLU A 20 -13.83 12.44 0.47
C GLU A 20 -12.95 12.83 1.67
N ASN A 21 -12.99 12.06 2.76
CA ASN A 21 -12.26 12.33 3.99
C ASN A 21 -10.92 11.57 4.12
N VAL A 22 -10.53 10.79 3.11
CA VAL A 22 -9.33 9.95 3.11
C VAL A 22 -8.37 10.41 2.03
N PHE A 23 -7.27 11.05 2.46
CA PHE A 23 -6.23 11.57 1.56
C PHE A 23 -5.12 10.55 1.28
N CYS A 24 -4.95 9.53 2.14
CA CYS A 24 -3.88 8.55 2.04
C CYS A 24 -4.32 7.20 2.59
N THR A 25 -3.83 6.12 2.00
CA THR A 25 -4.03 4.77 2.50
C THR A 25 -2.67 4.08 2.62
N GLY A 26 -2.42 3.44 3.75
CA GLY A 26 -1.13 2.83 4.07
C GLY A 26 -1.28 1.35 4.37
N GLY A 27 -0.51 0.50 3.68
CA GLY A 27 -0.47 -0.93 3.95
C GLY A 27 0.96 -1.43 4.06
N SER A 28 1.25 -2.24 5.09
CA SER A 28 2.55 -2.89 5.31
C SER A 28 2.93 -3.92 4.23
N ARG A 29 2.10 -4.07 3.18
CA ARG A 29 2.28 -5.06 2.13
C ARG A 29 3.37 -4.71 1.12
N VAL A 30 3.69 -3.43 0.94
CA VAL A 30 4.76 -3.01 -0.01
C VAL A 30 6.13 -3.45 0.50
N ALA A 31 6.33 -3.44 1.81
CA ALA A 31 7.60 -3.80 2.45
C ALA A 31 7.35 -4.87 3.53
N LEU A 32 6.84 -6.03 3.12
CA LEU A 32 6.75 -7.19 4.01
C LEU A 32 8.13 -7.51 4.58
N SER A 33 8.22 -7.75 5.89
CA SER A 33 9.48 -8.07 6.57
C SER A 33 10.20 -9.25 5.91
N GLN A 34 9.47 -10.20 5.32
CA GLN A 34 10.02 -11.32 4.55
C GLN A 34 10.75 -10.89 3.27
N LEU A 35 10.23 -9.87 2.55
CA LEU A 35 10.87 -9.33 1.35
C LEU A 35 12.13 -8.55 1.70
N VAL A 36 12.09 -7.80 2.81
CA VAL A 36 13.24 -7.06 3.34
C VAL A 36 14.33 -8.03 3.81
N GLN A 37 13.97 -9.06 4.58
CA GLN A 37 14.91 -10.12 5.01
C GLN A 37 15.50 -10.88 3.82
N SER A 38 14.70 -11.13 2.79
CA SER A 38 15.14 -11.78 1.55
C SER A 38 15.87 -10.83 0.58
N ARG A 39 16.06 -9.55 0.93
CA ARG A 39 16.65 -8.50 0.09
C ARG A 39 16.04 -8.40 -1.32
N LYS A 40 14.74 -8.69 -1.43
CA LYS A 40 13.99 -8.67 -2.69
C LYS A 40 13.55 -7.25 -3.06
N TRP A 41 14.52 -6.38 -3.30
CA TRP A 41 14.27 -4.96 -3.60
C TRP A 41 13.48 -4.74 -4.90
N ASN A 42 13.65 -5.62 -5.89
CA ASN A 42 12.88 -5.59 -7.14
C ASN A 42 11.39 -5.84 -6.87
N ASP A 43 11.06 -6.88 -6.11
CA ASP A 43 9.67 -7.19 -5.75
C ASP A 43 9.03 -6.05 -4.94
N ILE A 44 9.77 -5.47 -3.99
CA ILE A 44 9.30 -4.29 -3.22
C ILE A 44 9.03 -3.11 -4.16
N ARG A 45 9.90 -2.89 -5.16
CA ARG A 45 9.74 -1.82 -6.15
C ARG A 45 8.51 -2.03 -7.03
N ASP A 46 8.25 -3.25 -7.45
CA ASP A 46 7.07 -3.59 -8.27
C ASP A 46 5.78 -3.43 -7.47
N LEU A 47 5.78 -3.85 -6.19
CA LEU A 47 4.68 -3.63 -5.26
C LEU A 47 4.45 -2.14 -5.00
N ALA A 48 5.52 -1.35 -4.83
CA ALA A 48 5.43 0.11 -4.66
C ALA A 48 4.86 0.78 -5.92
N ARG A 49 5.26 0.35 -7.11
CA ARG A 49 4.74 0.86 -8.38
C ARG A 49 3.26 0.48 -8.57
N ALA A 50 2.87 -0.73 -8.19
CA ALA A 50 1.47 -1.14 -8.21
C ALA A 50 0.63 -0.31 -7.24
N ALA A 51 1.15 -0.03 -6.03
CA ALA A 51 0.47 0.82 -5.05
C ALA A 51 0.35 2.28 -5.52
N ALA A 52 1.38 2.83 -6.17
CA ALA A 52 1.36 4.19 -6.70
C ALA A 52 0.36 4.40 -7.85
N LYS A 53 -0.07 3.32 -8.53
CA LYS A 53 -1.12 3.35 -9.57
C LYS A 53 -2.55 3.28 -9.02
N LEU A 54 -2.72 3.12 -7.71
CA LEU A 54 -4.06 3.03 -7.08
C LEU A 54 -4.68 4.41 -6.84
N GLY A 55 -3.97 5.50 -7.12
CA GLY A 55 -4.45 6.89 -7.05
C GLY A 55 -4.41 7.54 -8.43
#